data_AF-A0A0A2EXF8-F1
#
_entry.id   AF-A0A0A2EXF8-F1
#
_cell.length_a   1.000
_cell.length_b   1.000
_cell.length_c   1.000
_cell.angle_alpha   90.00
_cell.angle_beta   90.00
_cell.angle_gamma   90.00
#
_symmetry.space_group_name_H-M   'P 1'
#
loop_
_entity.id
_entity.type
_entity.pdbx_description
1 polymer ?
#
loop_
_entity_poly.entity_id
_entity_poly.type
_entity_poly.pdbx_seq_one_letter_code
_entity_poly.pdbx_strand_id
1 'polypeptide(L)'
;MTNLKQVISSVLRDVIQAQHEAASYARQLAQSSQQTTGGTLISPAATVGELTLNLRYAIQDGEDITEVKVLNADVSDRLLGNISEQLAKLVIRKLVQQTQTSGVPYARNGFSYIDDLGDNRRLIDYIAHQMLTRLRANVDKLYNQQHEIEVEPIADQVLAVGEQDLFLHSDIEGLFALSGGAELLAKTRQVLDDEVSEEIRKIIHEEQGAQLFSCRTERSLRIEIDAERLKDYPAEAIQSITLKVVPPQLSGPNV
;
A
#
# COMPACT_ATOMS: atom_id res chain seq x y z
N MET A 1 3.44 -24.56 -20.30
CA MET A 1 4.77 -24.95 -19.80
C MET A 1 4.88 -24.41 -18.39
N THR A 2 5.33 -25.23 -17.45
CA THR A 2 5.12 -24.98 -16.03
C THR A 2 6.44 -24.72 -15.32
N ASN A 3 6.51 -23.62 -14.59
CA ASN A 3 7.67 -23.24 -13.80
C ASN A 3 7.45 -23.63 -12.33
N LEU A 4 8.46 -24.25 -11.71
CA LEU A 4 8.40 -24.68 -10.30
C LEU A 4 8.00 -23.54 -9.34
N LYS A 5 8.54 -22.33 -9.57
CA LYS A 5 8.24 -21.14 -8.76
C LYS A 5 6.76 -20.76 -8.85
N GLN A 6 6.16 -20.84 -10.03
CA GLN A 6 4.75 -20.52 -10.26
C GLN A 6 3.83 -21.55 -9.57
N VAL A 7 4.17 -22.84 -9.64
CA VAL A 7 3.39 -23.90 -8.98
C VAL A 7 3.40 -23.72 -7.47
N ILE A 8 4.58 -23.54 -6.88
CA ILE A 8 4.70 -23.33 -5.43
C ILE A 8 3.96 -22.05 -5.01
N SER A 9 4.11 -20.95 -5.76
CA SER A 9 3.45 -19.68 -5.45
C SER A 9 1.92 -19.77 -5.56
N SER A 10 1.39 -20.51 -6.53
CA SER A 10 -0.05 -20.75 -6.67
C SER A 10 -0.58 -21.53 -5.48
N VAL A 11 0.06 -22.66 -5.12
CA VAL A 11 -0.37 -23.48 -4.00
C VAL A 11 -0.33 -22.69 -2.68
N LEU A 12 0.72 -21.91 -2.44
CA LEU A 12 0.80 -21.07 -1.25
C LEU A 12 -0.29 -19.99 -1.23
N ARG A 13 -0.60 -19.37 -2.37
CA ARG A 13 -1.68 -18.37 -2.49
C ARG A 13 -3.04 -18.98 -2.20
N ASP A 14 -3.32 -20.16 -2.76
CA ASP A 14 -4.58 -20.88 -2.58
C ASP A 14 -4.77 -21.28 -1.10
N VAL A 15 -3.69 -21.72 -0.43
CA VAL A 15 -3.71 -22.03 1.01
C VAL A 15 -3.98 -20.77 1.85
N ILE A 16 -3.31 -19.66 1.55
CA ILE A 16 -3.54 -18.38 2.26
C ILE A 16 -4.98 -17.89 2.05
N GLN A 17 -5.51 -18.00 0.83
CA GLN A 17 -6.88 -17.63 0.52
C GLN A 17 -7.88 -18.52 1.27
N ALA A 18 -7.70 -19.84 1.24
CA ALA A 18 -8.55 -20.77 1.99
C ALA A 18 -8.53 -20.49 3.50
N GLN A 19 -7.37 -20.15 4.07
CA GLN A 19 -7.26 -19.72 5.47
C GLN A 19 -8.00 -18.41 5.73
N HIS A 20 -7.88 -17.44 4.82
CA HIS A 20 -8.57 -16.17 4.94
C HIS A 20 -10.10 -16.34 4.88
N GLU A 21 -10.60 -17.16 3.95
CA GLU A 21 -12.02 -17.48 3.80
C GLU A 21 -12.56 -18.22 5.03
N ALA A 22 -11.82 -19.23 5.53
CA ALA A 22 -12.18 -19.96 6.75
C ALA A 22 -12.23 -19.03 7.98
N ALA A 23 -11.26 -18.12 8.12
CA ALA A 23 -11.24 -17.11 9.18
C ALA A 23 -12.37 -16.07 9.04
N SER A 24 -12.74 -15.70 7.82
CA SER A 24 -13.85 -14.79 7.54
C SER A 24 -15.19 -15.44 7.90
N TYR A 25 -15.39 -16.70 7.49
CA TYR A 25 -16.59 -17.47 7.81
C TYR A 25 -16.75 -17.68 9.33
N ALA A 26 -15.66 -18.00 10.03
CA ALA A 26 -15.63 -18.06 11.49
C ALA A 26 -16.07 -16.75 12.16
N ARG A 27 -15.59 -15.60 11.66
CA ARG A 27 -16.01 -14.28 12.16
C ARG A 27 -17.49 -14.02 11.90
N GLN A 28 -18.01 -14.36 10.73
CA GLN A 28 -19.43 -14.21 10.41
C GLN A 28 -20.32 -15.07 11.32
N LEU A 29 -19.90 -16.31 11.62
CA LEU A 29 -20.57 -17.17 12.60
C LEU A 29 -20.53 -16.60 14.02
N ALA A 30 -19.41 -16.01 14.44
CA ALA A 30 -19.33 -15.36 15.74
C ALA A 30 -20.28 -14.15 15.83
N GLN A 31 -20.42 -13.38 14.75
CA GLN A 31 -21.33 -12.23 14.68
C GLN A 31 -22.81 -12.66 14.66
N SER A 32 -23.16 -13.75 13.98
CA SER A 32 -24.54 -14.25 13.95
C SER A 32 -24.94 -14.95 15.25
N SER A 33 -23.98 -15.52 15.99
CA SER A 33 -24.21 -16.19 17.28
C SER A 33 -24.37 -15.23 18.47
N GLN A 34 -24.02 -13.94 18.33
CA GLN A 34 -24.20 -12.95 19.40
C GLN A 34 -25.68 -12.56 19.67
N GLN A 35 -26.62 -13.01 18.84
CA GLN A 35 -28.06 -12.78 19.05
C GLN A 35 -28.73 -13.78 20.02
N THR A 36 -28.01 -14.79 20.52
CA THR A 36 -28.54 -15.77 21.48
C THR A 36 -27.69 -15.85 22.74
N THR A 37 -28.12 -15.12 23.77
CA THR A 37 -27.87 -15.29 25.21
C THR A 37 -26.58 -16.02 25.66
N GLY A 38 -25.64 -15.23 26.20
CA GLY A 38 -25.09 -15.48 27.54
C GLY A 38 -23.93 -16.47 27.73
N GLY A 39 -23.36 -17.05 26.68
CA GLY A 39 -22.16 -17.90 26.78
C GLY A 39 -21.00 -17.30 26.00
N THR A 40 -19.80 -17.22 26.62
CA THR A 40 -18.54 -16.94 25.93
C THR A 40 -18.23 -18.09 24.97
N LEU A 41 -18.82 -18.04 23.78
CA LEU A 41 -18.56 -19.00 22.72
C LEU A 41 -17.14 -18.75 22.19
N ILE A 42 -16.28 -19.74 22.37
CA ILE A 42 -14.95 -19.79 21.78
C ILE A 42 -15.16 -19.69 20.27
N SER A 43 -14.64 -18.62 19.64
CA SER A 43 -14.75 -18.42 18.20
C SER A 43 -14.17 -19.66 17.50
N PRO A 44 -14.91 -20.33 16.60
CA PRO A 44 -14.40 -21.49 15.90
C PRO A 44 -13.22 -21.06 15.03
N ALA A 45 -11.99 -21.36 15.44
CA ALA A 45 -10.80 -21.13 14.63
C ALA A 45 -10.62 -22.34 13.71
N ALA A 46 -11.00 -22.19 12.44
CA ALA A 46 -10.59 -23.13 11.40
C ALA A 46 -9.19 -22.72 10.94
N THR A 47 -8.16 -23.32 11.54
CA THR A 47 -6.79 -23.26 11.04
C THR A 47 -6.53 -24.52 10.24
N VAL A 48 -6.06 -24.42 8.98
CA VAL A 48 -5.40 -25.57 8.34
C VAL A 48 -4.30 -26.01 9.31
N GLY A 49 -4.39 -27.26 9.78
CA GLY A 49 -3.42 -27.87 10.66
C GLY A 49 -2.13 -28.14 9.89
N GLU A 50 -1.69 -29.39 9.86
CA GLU A 50 -0.50 -29.76 9.09
C GLU A 50 -0.81 -29.88 7.59
N LEU A 51 -0.15 -29.09 6.76
CA LEU A 51 -0.20 -29.23 5.30
C LEU A 51 1.10 -29.88 4.82
N THR A 52 1.01 -31.09 4.26
CA THR A 52 2.13 -31.75 3.58
C THR A 52 1.83 -31.82 2.09
N LEU A 53 2.58 -31.06 1.29
CA LEU A 53 2.56 -31.14 -0.16
C LEU A 53 3.74 -31.99 -0.62
N ASN A 54 3.46 -33.09 -1.31
CA ASN A 54 4.50 -33.87 -2.00
C ASN A 54 4.35 -33.65 -3.50
N LEU A 55 5.34 -33.01 -4.12
CA LEU A 55 5.39 -32.75 -5.55
C LEU A 55 6.48 -33.62 -6.16
N ARG A 56 6.12 -34.47 -7.14
CA ARG A 56 7.08 -35.16 -8.01
C ARG A 56 7.22 -34.37 -9.30
N TYR A 57 8.46 -34.21 -9.78
CA TYR A 57 8.74 -33.48 -11.01
C TYR A 57 9.97 -34.03 -11.70
N ALA A 58 10.05 -33.84 -13.02
CA ALA A 58 11.24 -34.09 -13.81
C ALA A 58 11.73 -32.76 -14.41
N ILE A 59 13.04 -32.55 -14.40
CA ILE A 59 13.65 -31.36 -15.03
C ILE A 59 13.78 -31.64 -16.52
N GLN A 60 13.28 -30.72 -17.36
CA GLN A 60 13.45 -30.77 -18.80
C GLN A 60 14.71 -29.99 -19.21
N ASP A 61 15.38 -30.43 -20.27
CA ASP A 61 16.49 -29.68 -20.84
C ASP A 61 15.98 -28.33 -21.40
N GLY A 62 16.50 -27.24 -20.83
CA GLY A 62 16.17 -25.87 -21.21
C GLY A 62 15.89 -24.97 -20.01
N GLU A 63 16.50 -23.79 -20.01
CA GLU A 63 16.18 -22.72 -19.05
C GLU A 63 15.16 -21.77 -19.66
N ASP A 64 14.10 -21.45 -18.92
CA ASP A 64 13.25 -20.31 -19.23
C ASP A 64 13.88 -19.07 -18.62
N ILE A 65 14.34 -18.18 -19.50
CA ILE A 65 14.83 -16.85 -19.14
C ILE A 65 13.63 -15.91 -19.19
N THR A 66 13.20 -15.43 -18.02
CA THR A 66 12.13 -14.44 -17.90
C THR A 66 12.72 -13.11 -17.45
N GLU A 67 12.34 -12.03 -18.13
CA GLU A 67 12.69 -10.68 -17.71
C GLU A 67 11.64 -10.19 -16.73
N VAL A 68 12.07 -9.89 -15.50
CA VAL A 68 11.23 -9.38 -14.43
C VAL A 68 11.66 -7.94 -14.14
N LYS A 69 10.71 -7.01 -14.22
CA LYS A 69 10.90 -5.64 -13.74
C LYS A 69 10.76 -5.63 -12.23
N VAL A 70 11.79 -5.17 -11.52
CA VAL A 70 11.82 -5.10 -10.05
C VAL A 70 11.93 -3.64 -9.65
N LEU A 71 10.98 -3.19 -8.82
CA LEU A 71 11.00 -1.85 -8.22
C LEU A 71 12.26 -1.69 -7.36
N ASN A 72 13.01 -0.62 -7.60
CA ASN A 72 14.12 -0.22 -6.76
C ASN A 72 13.58 0.54 -5.55
N ALA A 73 13.55 -0.13 -4.39
CA ALA A 73 13.01 0.42 -3.15
C ALA A 73 13.70 1.73 -2.73
N ASP A 74 15.03 1.83 -2.86
CA ASP A 74 15.78 3.02 -2.46
C ASP A 74 15.44 4.24 -3.34
N VAL A 75 15.23 4.02 -4.64
CA VAL A 75 14.85 5.08 -5.58
C VAL A 75 13.39 5.48 -5.35
N SER A 76 12.50 4.50 -5.18
CA SER A 76 11.08 4.74 -4.84
C SER A 76 10.97 5.57 -3.56
N ASP A 77 11.69 5.19 -2.50
CA ASP A 77 11.68 5.90 -1.22
C ASP A 77 12.17 7.35 -1.33
N ARG A 78 13.21 7.60 -2.14
CA ARG A 78 13.72 8.96 -2.38
C ARG A 78 12.71 9.82 -3.13
N LEU A 79 12.12 9.28 -4.20
CA LEU A 79 11.09 9.97 -4.98
C LEU A 79 9.88 10.31 -4.10
N LEU A 80 9.34 9.32 -3.37
CA LEU A 80 8.20 9.55 -2.49
C LEU A 80 8.53 10.54 -1.37
N GLY A 81 9.77 10.53 -0.87
CA GLY A 81 10.27 11.53 0.08
C GLY A 81 10.25 12.95 -0.50
N ASN A 82 10.75 13.12 -1.73
CA ASN A 82 10.78 14.41 -2.41
C ASN A 82 9.36 14.92 -2.73
N ILE A 83 8.49 14.05 -3.25
CA ILE A 83 7.06 14.34 -3.47
C ILE A 83 6.42 14.83 -2.17
N SER A 84 6.62 14.11 -1.08
CA SER A 84 6.00 14.45 0.21
C SER A 84 6.49 15.80 0.75
N GLU A 85 7.78 16.09 0.64
CA GLU A 85 8.35 17.36 1.11
C GLU A 85 7.85 18.56 0.30
N GLN A 86 7.83 18.44 -1.04
CA GLN A 86 7.40 19.53 -1.91
C GLN A 86 5.89 19.78 -1.81
N LEU A 87 5.08 18.73 -1.78
CA LEU A 87 3.63 18.87 -1.68
C LEU A 87 3.18 19.35 -0.30
N ALA A 88 3.86 18.97 0.80
CA ALA A 88 3.58 19.54 2.11
C ALA A 88 3.78 21.06 2.12
N LYS A 89 4.88 21.54 1.53
CA LYS A 89 5.13 22.99 1.37
C LYS A 89 4.05 23.65 0.52
N LEU A 90 3.67 23.02 -0.59
CA LEU A 90 2.64 23.55 -1.50
C LEU A 90 1.30 23.71 -0.78
N VAL A 91 0.81 22.65 -0.13
CA VAL A 91 -0.49 22.62 0.57
C VAL A 91 -0.56 23.73 1.64
N ILE A 92 0.47 23.82 2.48
CA ILE A 92 0.50 24.83 3.56
C ILE A 92 0.57 26.24 2.96
N ARG A 93 1.45 26.48 1.99
CA ARG A 93 1.57 27.80 1.35
C ARG A 93 0.28 28.25 0.68
N LYS A 94 -0.44 27.33 0.04
CA LYS A 94 -1.72 27.65 -0.61
C LYS A 94 -2.79 27.99 0.40
N LEU A 95 -2.87 27.29 1.53
CA LEU A 95 -3.76 27.66 2.62
C LEU A 95 -3.47 29.10 3.11
N VAL A 96 -2.20 29.44 3.33
CA VAL A 96 -1.79 30.80 3.74
C VAL A 96 -2.12 31.84 2.66
N GLN A 97 -1.85 31.54 1.39
CA GLN A 97 -2.16 32.45 0.29
C GLN A 97 -3.67 32.70 0.16
N GLN A 98 -4.49 31.66 0.23
CA GLN A 98 -5.94 31.76 0.08
C GLN A 98 -6.57 32.49 1.28
N THR A 99 -6.08 32.26 2.49
CA THR A 99 -6.52 33.01 3.68
C THR A 99 -6.26 34.51 3.52
N GLN A 100 -5.07 34.90 3.06
CA GLN A 100 -4.71 36.30 2.82
C GLN A 100 -5.58 36.99 1.76
N THR A 101 -5.98 36.29 0.70
CA THR A 101 -6.77 36.87 -0.40
C THR A 101 -8.27 36.82 -0.17
N SER A 102 -8.76 35.92 0.69
CA SER A 102 -10.20 35.72 0.94
C SER A 102 -10.88 36.85 1.71
N GLY A 103 -10.12 37.67 2.44
CA GLY A 103 -10.68 38.71 3.31
C GLY A 103 -11.45 38.19 4.53
N VAL A 104 -11.41 36.87 4.79
CA VAL A 104 -11.99 36.27 6.00
C VAL A 104 -11.27 36.87 7.22
N PRO A 105 -11.99 37.44 8.21
CA PRO A 105 -11.37 38.11 9.34
C PRO A 105 -10.72 37.08 10.28
N TYR A 106 -9.44 36.81 10.08
CA TYR A 106 -8.62 36.08 11.05
C TYR A 106 -8.05 37.09 12.05
N ALA A 107 -8.34 36.88 13.33
CA ALA A 107 -7.97 37.83 14.37
C ALA A 107 -6.44 37.91 14.54
N ARG A 108 -5.89 39.14 14.57
CA ARG A 108 -4.50 39.45 14.97
C ARG A 108 -4.09 38.88 16.33
N ASN A 109 -5.06 38.43 17.15
CA ASN A 109 -4.84 37.95 18.51
C ASN A 109 -5.24 36.47 18.74
N GLY A 110 -5.54 35.71 17.67
CA GLY A 110 -5.88 34.28 17.78
C GLY A 110 -5.35 33.41 16.64
N PHE A 111 -5.14 34.02 15.46
CA PHE A 111 -4.59 33.37 14.26
C PHE A 111 -3.43 34.17 13.66
N SER A 112 -2.70 34.94 14.47
CA SER A 112 -1.45 35.61 14.06
C SER A 112 -0.42 34.64 13.47
N TYR A 113 -0.62 33.34 13.67
CA TYR A 113 0.25 32.26 13.24
C TYR A 113 0.00 31.79 11.81
N ILE A 114 -1.15 32.09 11.16
CA ILE A 114 -1.44 31.59 9.80
C ILE A 114 -0.36 32.06 8.81
N ASP A 115 0.01 33.34 8.87
CA ASP A 115 1.07 33.89 8.02
C ASP A 115 2.42 33.19 8.28
N ASP A 116 2.68 32.81 9.53
CA ASP A 116 3.90 32.10 9.94
C ASP A 116 3.86 30.60 9.58
N LEU A 117 2.70 30.02 9.24
CA LEU A 117 2.58 28.59 8.88
C LEU A 117 3.32 28.28 7.59
N GLY A 118 3.34 29.22 6.63
CA GLY A 118 3.93 29.03 5.30
C GLY A 118 5.41 28.64 5.31
N ASP A 119 6.12 29.06 6.36
CA ASP A 119 7.55 28.80 6.57
C ASP A 119 7.81 27.97 7.86
N ASN A 120 6.77 27.46 8.51
CA ASN A 120 6.92 26.63 9.71
C ASN A 120 7.49 25.26 9.35
N ARG A 121 8.81 25.14 9.44
CA ARG A 121 9.54 23.92 9.12
C ARG A 121 9.05 22.69 9.88
N ARG A 122 8.67 22.83 11.16
CA ARG A 122 8.18 21.68 11.95
C ARG A 122 6.85 21.16 11.43
N LEU A 123 5.95 22.06 11.03
CA LEU A 123 4.68 21.68 10.44
C LEU A 123 4.89 21.04 9.06
N ILE A 124 5.74 21.66 8.22
CA ILE A 124 6.10 21.10 6.91
C ILE A 124 6.67 19.69 7.07
N ASP A 125 7.64 19.50 7.97
CA ASP A 125 8.26 18.20 8.22
C ASP A 125 7.24 17.17 8.75
N TYR A 126 6.32 17.59 9.62
CA TYR A 126 5.24 16.75 10.13
C TYR A 126 4.29 16.29 9.02
N ILE A 127 3.77 17.22 8.22
CA ILE A 127 2.84 16.92 7.14
C ILE A 127 3.53 16.07 6.06
N ALA A 128 4.77 16.39 5.70
CA ALA A 128 5.57 15.60 4.77
C ALA A 128 5.77 14.16 5.30
N HIS A 129 6.01 14.00 6.60
CA HIS A 129 6.13 12.68 7.21
C HIS A 129 4.82 11.88 7.15
N GLN A 130 3.68 12.52 7.39
CA GLN A 130 2.36 11.87 7.27
C GLN A 130 2.06 11.46 5.83
N MET A 131 2.32 12.35 4.86
CA MET A 131 2.20 12.05 3.43
C MET A 131 3.07 10.86 3.04
N LEU A 132 4.35 10.88 3.40
CA LEU A 132 5.29 9.80 3.10
C LEU A 132 4.84 8.47 3.71
N THR A 133 4.35 8.49 4.95
CA THR A 133 3.86 7.29 5.64
C THR A 133 2.67 6.68 4.92
N ARG A 134 1.72 7.50 4.44
CA ARG A 134 0.58 7.02 3.67
C ARG A 134 0.96 6.47 2.30
N LEU A 135 1.82 7.19 1.58
CA LEU A 135 2.31 6.76 0.27
C LEU A 135 3.05 5.43 0.40
N ARG A 136 3.90 5.26 1.41
CA ARG A 136 4.60 4.00 1.73
C ARG A 136 3.64 2.85 2.03
N ALA A 137 2.56 3.11 2.77
CA ALA A 137 1.57 2.08 3.09
C ALA A 137 0.76 1.63 1.85
N ASN A 138 0.74 2.42 0.78
CA ASN A 138 -0.05 2.16 -0.43
C ASN A 138 0.81 2.12 -1.70
N VAL A 139 2.11 1.79 -1.60
CA VAL A 139 3.08 1.75 -2.72
C VAL A 139 2.55 0.94 -3.90
N ASP A 140 1.91 -0.19 -3.64
CA ASP A 140 1.38 -1.08 -4.69
C ASP A 140 0.29 -0.43 -5.56
N LYS A 141 -0.35 0.63 -5.08
CA LYS A 141 -1.40 1.38 -5.80
C LYS A 141 -0.87 2.61 -6.53
N LEU A 142 0.41 2.92 -6.37
CA LEU A 142 1.02 4.10 -6.99
C LEU A 142 1.57 3.81 -8.39
N TYR A 143 1.54 2.54 -8.81
CA TYR A 143 2.09 2.09 -10.08
C TYR A 143 1.05 1.31 -10.88
N ASN A 144 1.00 1.59 -12.19
CA ASN A 144 0.14 0.85 -13.12
C ASN A 144 0.74 -0.52 -13.50
N GLN A 145 0.00 -1.30 -14.28
CA GLN A 145 0.46 -2.61 -14.77
C GLN A 145 1.70 -2.52 -15.66
N GLN A 146 1.93 -1.37 -16.29
CA GLN A 146 3.08 -1.05 -17.13
C GLN A 146 4.32 -0.65 -16.31
N HIS A 147 4.21 -0.61 -14.98
CA HIS A 147 5.24 -0.18 -14.04
C HIS A 147 5.61 1.30 -14.23
N GLU A 148 4.59 2.13 -14.42
CA GLU A 148 4.69 3.59 -14.50
C GLU A 148 3.95 4.20 -13.31
N ILE A 149 4.40 5.38 -12.87
CA ILE A 149 3.80 6.08 -11.75
C ILE A 149 2.43 6.65 -12.15
N GLU A 150 1.42 6.39 -11.34
CA GLU A 150 0.10 7.00 -11.48
C GLU A 150 0.03 8.27 -10.61
N VAL A 151 -0.31 9.41 -11.22
CA VAL A 151 -0.32 10.71 -10.55
C VAL A 151 -1.52 10.83 -9.62
N GLU A 152 -2.67 10.40 -10.09
CA GLU A 152 -3.97 10.55 -9.44
C GLU A 152 -4.03 9.80 -8.08
N PRO A 153 -3.58 8.53 -7.95
CA PRO A 153 -3.50 7.87 -6.65
C PRO A 153 -2.55 8.53 -5.65
N ILE A 154 -1.50 9.19 -6.13
CA ILE A 154 -0.58 9.96 -5.27
C ILE A 154 -1.28 11.24 -4.81
N ALA A 155 -1.90 11.98 -5.73
CA ALA A 155 -2.63 13.21 -5.44
C ALA A 155 -3.74 12.97 -4.41
N ASP A 156 -4.56 11.93 -4.61
CA ASP A 156 -5.63 11.54 -3.69
C ASP A 156 -5.13 11.32 -2.26
N GLN A 157 -4.01 10.60 -2.12
CA GLN A 157 -3.42 10.33 -0.80
C GLN A 157 -2.87 11.58 -0.13
N VAL A 158 -2.20 12.44 -0.90
CA VAL A 158 -1.65 13.71 -0.43
C VAL A 158 -2.77 14.64 0.03
N LEU A 159 -3.81 14.81 -0.79
CA LEU A 159 -4.96 15.65 -0.47
C LEU A 159 -5.71 15.11 0.75
N ALA A 160 -5.83 13.79 0.90
CA ALA A 160 -6.43 13.18 2.09
C ALA A 160 -5.65 13.47 3.37
N VAL A 161 -4.31 13.57 3.33
CA VAL A 161 -3.50 14.01 4.48
C VAL A 161 -3.72 15.50 4.75
N GLY A 162 -3.72 16.35 3.72
CA GLY A 162 -4.02 17.78 3.90
C GLY A 162 -5.39 18.00 4.53
N GLU A 163 -6.39 17.22 4.14
CA GLU A 163 -7.72 17.29 4.72
C GLU A 163 -7.72 16.91 6.22
N GLN A 164 -7.08 15.79 6.56
CA GLN A 164 -7.18 15.21 7.90
C GLN A 164 -6.22 15.83 8.92
N ASP A 165 -4.97 16.06 8.51
CA ASP A 165 -3.88 16.51 9.39
C ASP A 165 -3.69 18.03 9.38
N LEU A 166 -4.29 18.75 8.41
CA LEU A 166 -4.20 20.22 8.33
C LEU A 166 -5.58 20.89 8.45
N PHE A 167 -6.52 20.62 7.53
CA PHE A 167 -7.78 21.38 7.51
C PHE A 167 -8.74 21.04 8.66
N LEU A 168 -8.73 19.79 9.11
CA LEU A 168 -9.52 19.33 10.26
C LEU A 168 -8.76 19.44 11.60
N HIS A 169 -7.57 20.06 11.63
CA HIS A 169 -6.84 20.28 12.87
C HIS A 169 -7.57 21.29 13.76
N SER A 170 -7.62 21.07 15.08
CA SER A 170 -8.34 21.92 16.05
C SER A 170 -7.96 23.40 15.95
N ASP A 171 -6.71 23.67 15.64
CA ASP A 171 -6.16 25.02 15.56
C ASP A 171 -6.49 25.72 14.24
N ILE A 172 -6.99 25.00 13.23
CA ILE A 172 -7.31 25.53 11.89
C ILE A 172 -8.80 25.42 11.59
N GLU A 173 -9.50 24.40 12.07
CA GLU A 173 -10.93 24.18 11.78
C GLU A 173 -11.80 25.41 12.11
N GLY A 174 -11.44 26.16 13.16
CA GLY A 174 -12.12 27.38 13.57
C GLY A 174 -12.10 28.48 12.51
N LEU A 175 -11.08 28.53 11.65
CA LEU A 175 -11.00 29.45 10.51
C LEU A 175 -12.14 29.21 9.51
N PHE A 176 -12.45 27.93 9.24
CA PHE A 176 -13.46 27.55 8.25
C PHE A 176 -14.88 27.68 8.79
N ALA A 177 -15.05 27.74 10.12
CA ALA A 177 -16.33 28.00 10.78
C ALA A 177 -16.75 29.49 10.74
N LEU A 178 -15.85 30.41 10.37
CA LEU A 178 -16.15 31.84 10.25
C LEU A 178 -16.99 32.16 9.00
N SER A 179 -17.61 33.35 8.98
CA SER A 179 -18.32 33.84 7.79
C SER A 179 -17.37 33.96 6.59
N GLY A 180 -17.65 33.22 5.52
CA GLY A 180 -16.79 33.12 4.33
C GLY A 180 -15.74 32.00 4.41
N GLY A 181 -15.56 31.36 5.57
CA GLY A 181 -14.59 30.28 5.78
C GLY A 181 -14.88 29.01 4.95
N ALA A 182 -16.15 28.63 4.81
CA ALA A 182 -16.55 27.51 3.95
C ALA A 182 -16.24 27.76 2.46
N GLU A 183 -16.39 28.99 1.99
CA GLU A 183 -16.05 29.37 0.61
C GLU A 183 -14.52 29.39 0.40
N LEU A 184 -13.77 29.87 1.39
CA LEU A 184 -12.30 29.79 1.42
C LEU A 184 -11.83 28.34 1.33
N LEU A 185 -12.41 27.43 2.12
CA LEU A 185 -12.05 26.01 2.11
C LEU A 185 -12.33 25.37 0.75
N ALA A 186 -13.51 25.64 0.17
CA ALA A 186 -13.87 25.13 -1.15
C ALA A 186 -12.92 25.63 -2.25
N LYS A 187 -12.56 26.92 -2.25
CA LYS A 187 -11.59 27.50 -3.19
C LYS A 187 -10.19 26.92 -2.99
N THR A 188 -9.76 26.74 -1.74
CA THR A 188 -8.45 26.16 -1.44
C THR A 188 -8.36 24.72 -1.95
N ARG A 189 -9.41 23.92 -1.76
CA ARG A 189 -9.48 22.55 -2.30
C ARG A 189 -9.42 22.53 -3.82
N GLN A 190 -10.21 23.37 -4.48
CA GLN A 190 -10.22 23.45 -5.93
C GLN A 190 -8.83 23.80 -6.50
N VAL A 191 -8.15 24.77 -5.90
CA VAL A 191 -6.80 25.17 -6.32
C VAL A 191 -5.79 24.04 -6.09
N LEU A 192 -5.89 23.33 -4.96
CA LEU A 192 -4.98 22.24 -4.64
C LEU A 192 -5.15 21.02 -5.54
N ASP A 193 -6.36 20.70 -5.97
CA ASP A 193 -6.65 19.56 -6.85
C ASP A 193 -5.85 19.63 -8.16
N ASP A 194 -5.86 20.81 -8.78
CA ASP A 194 -5.11 21.09 -10.02
C ASP A 194 -3.59 21.18 -9.74
N GLU A 195 -3.18 21.97 -8.75
CA GLU A 195 -1.77 22.27 -8.53
C GLU A 195 -0.95 21.10 -7.97
N VAL A 196 -1.55 20.24 -7.13
CA VAL A 196 -0.88 19.04 -6.61
C VAL A 196 -0.53 18.09 -7.75
N SER A 197 -1.47 17.87 -8.67
CA SER A 197 -1.27 17.00 -9.82
C SER A 197 -0.17 17.51 -10.75
N GLU A 198 -0.13 18.82 -11.01
CA GLU A 198 0.92 19.44 -11.81
C GLU A 198 2.30 19.36 -11.14
N GLU A 199 2.39 19.61 -9.84
CA GLU A 199 3.67 19.52 -9.13
C GLU A 199 4.19 18.08 -9.07
N ILE A 200 3.31 17.08 -8.89
CA ILE A 200 3.69 15.66 -9.00
C ILE A 200 4.28 15.36 -10.37
N ARG A 201 3.60 15.76 -11.46
CA ARG A 201 4.09 15.54 -12.84
C ARG A 201 5.46 16.16 -13.05
N LYS A 202 5.66 17.38 -12.55
CA LYS A 202 6.94 18.08 -12.60
C LYS A 202 8.03 17.33 -11.86
N ILE A 203 7.78 16.88 -10.62
CA ILE A 203 8.77 16.12 -9.83
C ILE A 203 9.14 14.81 -10.54
N ILE A 204 8.15 14.08 -11.05
CA ILE A 204 8.37 12.82 -11.79
C ILE A 204 9.22 13.09 -13.05
N HIS A 205 8.93 14.17 -13.78
CA HIS A 205 9.69 14.54 -14.96
C HIS A 205 11.11 15.04 -14.62
N GLU A 206 11.30 15.76 -13.51
CA GLU A 206 12.63 16.22 -13.08
C GLU A 206 13.51 15.08 -12.58
N GLU A 207 12.91 14.10 -11.90
CA GLU A 207 13.64 12.93 -11.42
C GLU A 207 13.83 11.85 -12.49
N GLN A 208 13.27 12.02 -13.71
CA GLN A 208 13.22 11.06 -14.83
C GLN A 208 13.71 9.66 -14.46
N GLY A 209 12.86 8.88 -13.78
CA GLY A 209 12.97 7.44 -13.66
C GLY A 209 14.41 6.92 -13.57
N ALA A 210 15.16 7.29 -12.53
CA ALA A 210 16.46 6.70 -12.23
C ALA A 210 16.31 5.18 -12.00
N GLN A 211 16.19 4.39 -13.06
CA GLN A 211 15.87 2.96 -13.05
C GLN A 211 14.93 2.57 -11.90
N LEU A 212 13.80 3.29 -11.79
CA LEU A 212 12.78 3.02 -10.78
C LEU A 212 12.40 1.55 -10.81
N PHE A 213 12.42 0.98 -12.02
CA PHE A 213 12.42 -0.45 -12.25
C PHE A 213 13.76 -0.86 -12.85
N SER A 214 14.34 -1.90 -12.28
CA SER A 214 15.49 -2.61 -12.84
C SER A 214 15.00 -3.86 -13.56
N CYS A 215 15.52 -4.11 -14.77
CA CYS A 215 15.28 -5.37 -15.45
C CYS A 215 16.22 -6.43 -14.87
N ARG A 216 15.65 -7.45 -14.22
CA ARG A 216 16.38 -8.61 -13.76
C ARG A 216 15.97 -9.82 -14.58
N THR A 217 16.94 -10.51 -15.14
CA THR A 217 16.70 -11.82 -15.76
C THR A 217 16.65 -12.89 -14.68
N GLU A 218 15.48 -13.49 -14.51
CA GLU A 218 15.31 -14.69 -13.70
C GLU A 218 15.40 -15.91 -14.61
N ARG A 219 16.30 -16.83 -14.29
CA ARG A 219 16.39 -18.15 -14.90
C ARG A 219 15.49 -19.09 -14.12
N SER A 220 14.68 -19.84 -14.84
CA SER A 220 13.79 -20.83 -14.26
C SER A 220 13.93 -22.17 -14.96
N LEU A 221 13.85 -23.23 -14.15
CA LEU A 221 13.92 -24.59 -14.65
C LEU A 221 12.56 -24.98 -15.21
N ARG A 222 12.54 -25.49 -16.43
CA ARG A 222 11.36 -26.15 -17.00
C ARG A 222 11.17 -27.49 -16.31
N ILE A 223 9.96 -27.72 -15.81
CA ILE A 223 9.62 -28.97 -15.16
C ILE A 223 8.37 -29.60 -15.76
N GLU A 224 8.37 -30.94 -15.82
CA GLU A 224 7.17 -31.73 -16.02
C GLU A 224 6.65 -32.19 -14.65
N ILE A 225 5.35 -32.07 -14.43
CA ILE A 225 4.67 -32.42 -13.17
C ILE A 225 3.48 -33.35 -13.37
N ASP A 226 3.05 -33.56 -14.63
CA ASP A 226 1.95 -34.45 -14.96
C ASP A 226 2.36 -35.91 -14.67
N ALA A 227 1.61 -36.57 -13.79
CA ALA A 227 1.90 -37.94 -13.35
C ALA A 227 1.90 -38.97 -14.50
N GLU A 228 1.10 -38.75 -15.55
CA GLU A 228 1.09 -39.64 -16.72
C GLU A 228 2.34 -39.43 -17.57
N ARG A 229 2.76 -38.17 -17.78
CA ARG A 229 3.97 -37.84 -18.54
C ARG A 229 5.25 -38.17 -17.80
N LEU A 230 5.24 -38.08 -16.47
CA LEU A 230 6.38 -38.46 -15.62
C LEU A 230 6.75 -39.94 -15.76
N LYS A 231 5.84 -40.82 -16.21
CA LYS A 231 6.14 -42.23 -16.48
C LYS A 231 7.12 -42.42 -17.63
N ASP A 232 7.19 -41.45 -18.55
CA ASP A 232 8.07 -41.49 -19.71
C ASP A 232 9.50 -41.04 -19.37
N TYR A 233 9.73 -40.51 -18.15
CA TYR A 233 11.05 -40.09 -17.68
C TYR A 233 11.75 -41.22 -16.91
N PRO A 234 13.10 -41.33 -17.02
CA PRO A 234 13.86 -42.27 -16.22
C PRO A 234 13.71 -41.96 -14.73
N ALA A 235 13.61 -43.01 -13.89
CA ALA A 235 13.36 -42.85 -12.46
C ALA A 235 14.39 -41.95 -11.74
N GLU A 236 15.64 -41.96 -12.22
CA GLU A 236 16.75 -41.14 -11.72
C GLU A 236 16.56 -39.64 -11.98
N ALA A 237 15.75 -39.27 -12.98
CA ALA A 237 15.44 -37.88 -13.33
C ALA A 237 14.19 -37.33 -12.60
N ILE A 238 13.43 -38.19 -11.92
CA ILE A 238 12.25 -37.80 -11.16
C ILE A 238 12.67 -37.42 -9.75
N GLN A 239 12.53 -36.14 -9.41
CA GLN A 239 12.78 -35.61 -8.08
C GLN A 239 11.46 -35.41 -7.33
N SER A 240 11.55 -35.30 -6.00
CA SER A 240 10.40 -35.00 -5.16
C SER A 240 10.72 -33.90 -4.15
N ILE A 241 9.84 -32.91 -4.06
CA ILE A 241 9.87 -31.89 -3.01
C ILE A 241 8.72 -32.17 -2.05
N THR A 242 9.02 -32.17 -0.75
CA THR A 242 8.00 -32.22 0.29
C THR A 242 7.99 -30.90 1.05
N LEU A 243 6.91 -30.13 0.92
CA LEU A 243 6.67 -28.93 1.72
C LEU A 243 5.78 -29.30 2.89
N LYS A 244 6.28 -29.12 4.12
CA LYS A 244 5.51 -29.32 5.34
C LYS A 244 5.29 -27.98 6.02
N VAL A 245 4.04 -27.54 6.08
CA VAL A 245 3.63 -26.33 6.80
C VAL A 245 2.95 -26.77 8.09
N VAL A 246 3.55 -26.39 9.22
CA VAL A 246 3.00 -26.63 10.55
C VAL A 246 2.62 -25.28 11.15
N PRO A 247 1.34 -25.01 11.42
CA PRO A 247 0.92 -23.80 12.09
C PRO A 247 1.48 -23.81 13.52
N PRO A 248 1.78 -22.63 14.09
CA PRO A 248 2.06 -22.53 15.51
C PRO A 248 0.87 -23.10 16.29
N GLN A 249 1.12 -24.04 17.20
CA GLN A 249 0.08 -24.52 18.09
C GLN A 249 -0.42 -23.32 18.91
N LEU A 250 -1.72 -23.02 18.81
CA LEU A 250 -2.38 -22.12 19.74
C LEU A 250 -2.26 -22.75 21.12
N SER A 251 -1.30 -22.28 21.90
CA SER A 251 -1.19 -22.61 23.32
C SER A 251 -2.46 -22.05 23.96
N GLY A 252 -3.41 -22.92 24.27
CA GLY A 252 -4.58 -22.54 25.06
C GLY A 252 -4.12 -21.93 26.39
N PRO A 253 -4.90 -21.02 26.99
CA PRO A 253 -4.59 -20.51 28.30
C PRO A 253 -4.50 -21.70 29.26
N ASN A 254 -3.36 -21.84 29.93
CA ASN A 254 -3.20 -22.77 31.04
C ASN A 254 -4.34 -22.49 32.03
N VAL A 255 -5.12 -23.54 32.32
CA VAL A 255 -6.12 -23.59 33.41
C VAL A 255 -5.42 -23.37 34.74
#